data_AF-A0A8B7D8N4-F1
#
_entry.id   AF-A0A8B7D8N4-F1
#
_cell.length_a   1.000
_cell.length_b   1.000
_cell.length_c   1.000
_cell.angle_alpha   90.00
_cell.angle_beta   90.00
_cell.angle_gamma   90.00
#
_symmetry.space_group_name_H-M   'P 1'
#
loop_
_entity.id
_entity.type
_entity.pdbx_description
1 polymer ?
#
loop_
_entity_poly.entity_id
_entity_poly.type
_entity_poly.pdbx_seq_one_letter_code
_entity_poly.pdbx_strand_id
1 'polypeptide(L)'
;MACVGNIFKNRKRSSKNKTVIIEKYDNVDGEKEQQDSMVTIKEIDTIINPTVLNSSLDEENIFTVLLKNNINISKWLQLKNNVTVEYCIRLLNSRDYLTRMVSIENNDSSGIPNYNSLGGVLSNFDSFLRKKKWHWMPLGENSFSFYVEKLMEIRGVRDRERFIKDSEKFLQIYKSRSDKTDVLNHTDYWGSLQQIMSGKVIADFVAEDYGPIDPVFGVLLNPTTGRVGPGDTGLIHNILFDDDGPMAYHAAVHDAFGYLKTFHNIGPGYNYLGGISAVETGNCMSGQTSGLLFWKYAIYKLKKLETNNQEK
;
A
#
# COMPACT_ATOMS: atom_id res chain seq x y z
N MET A 1 12.45 -4.63 6.98
CA MET A 1 12.93 -4.23 8.31
C MET A 1 11.74 -3.72 9.12
N ALA A 2 10.94 -4.65 9.64
CA ALA A 2 9.98 -4.45 10.70
C ALA A 2 10.71 -4.81 12.01
N CYS A 3 10.77 -3.90 12.98
CA CYS A 3 11.80 -3.72 14.02
C CYS A 3 12.49 -5.00 14.60
N VAL A 4 13.31 -5.69 13.80
CA VAL A 4 14.20 -6.77 14.22
C VAL A 4 15.51 -6.66 13.44
N GLY A 5 16.53 -6.08 14.07
CA GLY A 5 17.91 -6.00 13.56
C GLY A 5 18.59 -4.76 14.14
N ASN A 6 19.18 -4.81 15.33
CA ASN A 6 20.45 -5.50 15.59
C ASN A 6 20.67 -5.78 17.10
N ILE A 7 19.97 -6.74 17.72
CA ILE A 7 20.27 -7.08 19.14
C ILE A 7 20.59 -8.56 19.41
N PHE A 8 20.30 -9.54 18.55
CA PHE A 8 20.72 -10.92 18.80
C PHE A 8 21.27 -11.64 17.57
N LYS A 9 22.61 -11.74 17.51
CA LYS A 9 23.31 -12.76 16.71
C LYS A 9 23.35 -14.08 17.48
N ASN A 10 23.20 -15.18 16.73
CA ASN A 10 23.50 -16.57 17.07
C ASN A 10 22.52 -17.37 17.95
N ARG A 11 21.71 -18.21 17.29
CA ARG A 11 21.72 -19.67 17.54
C ARG A 11 21.05 -20.43 16.40
N LYS A 12 21.85 -21.21 15.66
CA LYS A 12 21.41 -22.24 14.71
C LYS A 12 20.67 -23.35 15.48
N ARG A 13 19.52 -23.80 14.99
CA ARG A 13 19.08 -25.18 15.15
C ARG A 13 18.33 -25.67 13.91
N SER A 14 18.72 -26.87 13.53
CA SER A 14 18.36 -27.68 12.36
C SER A 14 17.20 -28.61 12.69
N SER A 15 16.31 -28.89 11.72
CA SER A 15 15.95 -30.24 11.25
C SER A 15 14.64 -30.16 10.42
N LYS A 16 14.67 -30.51 9.13
CA LYS A 16 14.35 -31.81 8.50
C LYS A 16 12.87 -31.98 8.08
N ASN A 17 12.69 -31.92 6.75
CA ASN A 17 11.80 -32.65 5.83
C ASN A 17 10.59 -33.42 6.37
N LYS A 18 9.46 -33.30 5.65
CA LYS A 18 8.84 -34.45 4.95
C LYS A 18 7.89 -34.01 3.83
N THR A 19 8.13 -34.57 2.65
CA THR A 19 7.30 -34.57 1.45
C THR A 19 6.26 -35.69 1.56
N VAL A 20 5.05 -35.46 1.07
CA VAL A 20 4.13 -36.52 0.62
C VAL A 20 3.56 -36.13 -0.74
N ILE A 21 3.81 -37.00 -1.72
CA ILE A 21 3.26 -36.99 -3.08
C ILE A 21 2.11 -37.98 -3.10
N ILE A 22 0.96 -37.60 -3.67
CA ILE A 22 -0.01 -38.55 -4.23
C ILE A 22 -0.53 -37.94 -5.55
N GLU A 23 -0.29 -38.65 -6.64
CA GLU A 23 -0.81 -38.41 -8.00
C GLU A 23 -2.08 -39.25 -8.27
N LYS A 24 -2.96 -38.76 -9.15
CA LYS A 24 -3.64 -39.44 -10.29
C LYS A 24 -4.73 -38.51 -10.87
N TYR A 25 -4.57 -37.97 -12.09
CA TYR A 25 -5.01 -38.47 -13.42
C TYR A 25 -6.53 -38.56 -13.62
N ASP A 26 -7.11 -37.73 -14.50
CA ASP A 26 -7.49 -38.10 -15.88
C ASP A 26 -8.12 -36.93 -16.68
N ASN A 27 -8.02 -37.05 -18.01
CA ASN A 27 -8.28 -36.12 -19.12
C ASN A 27 -9.76 -35.71 -19.32
N VAL A 28 -10.00 -34.67 -20.15
CA VAL A 28 -10.73 -34.74 -21.44
C VAL A 28 -10.88 -33.34 -22.08
N ASP A 29 -10.72 -33.33 -23.40
CA ASP A 29 -10.64 -32.23 -24.37
C ASP A 29 -11.90 -31.37 -24.55
N GLY A 30 -11.71 -30.19 -25.16
CA GLY A 30 -12.81 -29.38 -25.69
C GLY A 30 -12.38 -28.02 -26.25
N GLU A 31 -11.78 -28.02 -27.44
CA GLU A 31 -11.53 -26.81 -28.26
C GLU A 31 -12.83 -26.09 -28.62
N LYS A 32 -12.82 -24.74 -28.62
CA LYS A 32 -13.59 -23.91 -29.56
C LYS A 32 -12.90 -22.58 -29.83
N GLU A 33 -12.58 -22.36 -31.10
CA GLU A 33 -12.18 -21.10 -31.73
C GLU A 33 -13.26 -20.02 -31.59
N GLN A 34 -12.85 -18.76 -31.37
CA GLN A 34 -13.60 -17.62 -31.90
C GLN A 34 -12.72 -16.37 -32.09
N GLN A 35 -12.19 -16.27 -33.30
CA GLN A 35 -12.26 -15.14 -34.24
C GLN A 35 -11.95 -13.71 -33.74
N ASP A 36 -10.79 -13.24 -34.21
CA ASP A 36 -10.33 -11.86 -34.22
C ASP A 36 -11.35 -10.86 -34.79
N SER A 37 -11.46 -9.71 -34.14
CA SER A 37 -11.86 -8.46 -34.81
C SER A 37 -10.89 -7.34 -34.43
N MET A 38 -10.12 -6.94 -35.43
CA MET A 38 -9.15 -5.86 -35.43
C MET A 38 -9.92 -4.53 -35.51
N VAL A 39 -9.87 -3.71 -34.45
CA VAL A 39 -10.33 -2.31 -34.51
C VAL A 39 -9.11 -1.41 -34.37
N THR A 40 -8.77 -0.76 -35.47
CA THR A 40 -7.73 0.26 -35.56
C THR A 40 -8.31 1.58 -35.08
N ILE A 41 -7.76 2.15 -33.99
CA ILE A 41 -8.00 3.55 -33.63
C ILE A 41 -6.64 4.25 -33.64
N LYS A 42 -6.44 5.03 -34.70
CA LYS A 42 -5.44 6.10 -34.75
C LYS A 42 -5.97 7.30 -33.94
N GLU A 43 -5.03 7.97 -33.30
CA GLU A 43 -5.08 9.38 -32.87
C GLU A 43 -6.12 9.78 -31.82
N ILE A 44 -5.71 9.79 -30.55
CA ILE A 44 -6.06 10.88 -29.62
C ILE A 44 -4.83 11.15 -28.73
N ASP A 45 -3.98 12.06 -29.19
CA ASP A 45 -3.13 12.84 -28.30
C ASP A 45 -3.97 13.98 -27.69
N THR A 46 -3.56 14.38 -26.49
CA THR A 46 -3.89 15.61 -25.75
C THR A 46 -5.08 15.61 -24.76
N ILE A 47 -4.70 15.82 -23.48
CA ILE A 47 -5.42 16.39 -22.34
C ILE A 47 -6.22 15.42 -21.44
N ILE A 48 -5.56 14.90 -20.39
CA ILE A 48 -6.25 14.38 -19.20
C ILE A 48 -6.19 15.45 -18.10
N ASN A 49 -7.31 16.15 -17.92
CA ASN A 49 -7.68 16.83 -16.69
C ASN A 49 -8.33 15.79 -15.75
N PRO A 50 -7.84 15.58 -14.51
CA PRO A 50 -8.55 14.75 -13.56
C PRO A 50 -9.58 15.63 -12.85
N THR A 51 -10.82 15.62 -13.31
CA THR A 51 -11.94 16.17 -12.54
C THR A 51 -13.16 15.27 -12.68
N VAL A 52 -13.86 15.15 -11.54
CA VAL A 52 -15.18 14.57 -11.33
C VAL A 52 -15.22 13.06 -11.06
N LEU A 53 -15.12 12.73 -9.77
CA LEU A 53 -15.81 11.58 -9.19
C LEU A 53 -16.98 12.12 -8.36
N ASN A 54 -18.19 12.07 -8.89
CA ASN A 54 -19.42 12.43 -8.16
C ASN A 54 -19.77 11.34 -7.15
N SER A 55 -19.81 11.69 -5.86
CA SER A 55 -20.84 11.21 -4.92
C SER A 55 -20.89 12.14 -3.69
N SER A 56 -22.08 12.63 -3.40
CA SER A 56 -22.42 13.75 -2.51
C SER A 56 -21.94 13.65 -1.06
N LEU A 57 -20.93 14.45 -0.75
CA LEU A 57 -21.00 15.49 0.29
C LEU A 57 -20.72 16.79 -0.47
N ASP A 58 -21.46 17.87 -0.21
CA ASP A 58 -21.13 19.19 -0.78
C ASP A 58 -19.62 19.43 -0.62
N GLU A 59 -18.90 19.54 -1.74
CA GLU A 59 -17.43 19.56 -1.83
C GLU A 59 -16.84 20.88 -1.29
N GLU A 60 -17.27 21.34 -0.11
CA GLU A 60 -16.33 22.06 0.73
C GLU A 60 -15.31 21.02 1.21
N ASN A 61 -14.26 20.84 0.40
CA ASN A 61 -13.17 19.90 0.63
C ASN A 61 -12.84 19.86 2.13
N ILE A 62 -12.93 18.70 2.77
CA ILE A 62 -12.59 18.52 4.20
C ILE A 62 -11.24 19.17 4.50
N PHE A 63 -10.32 19.18 3.53
CA PHE A 63 -9.07 19.94 3.56
C PHE A 63 -9.28 21.45 3.80
N THR A 64 -10.15 22.08 3.01
CA THR A 64 -10.56 23.48 3.14
C THR A 64 -11.25 23.71 4.48
N VAL A 65 -12.09 22.80 4.98
CA VAL A 65 -12.75 22.94 6.29
C VAL A 65 -11.73 22.85 7.43
N LEU A 66 -10.82 21.86 7.40
CA LEU A 66 -9.80 21.68 8.43
C LEU A 66 -8.76 22.83 8.43
N LEU A 67 -8.39 23.35 7.25
CA LEU A 67 -7.50 24.50 7.12
C LEU A 67 -8.18 25.84 7.46
N LYS A 68 -9.41 26.09 6.98
CA LYS A 68 -10.17 27.33 7.27
C LYS A 68 -10.49 27.47 8.76
N ASN A 69 -10.75 26.36 9.46
CA ASN A 69 -10.93 26.36 10.90
C ASN A 69 -9.63 26.60 11.70
N ASN A 70 -8.53 26.94 11.02
CA ASN A 70 -7.27 27.37 11.62
C ASN A 70 -6.77 26.35 12.65
N ILE A 71 -6.89 25.07 12.30
CA ILE A 71 -6.50 23.97 13.16
C ILE A 71 -4.98 24.01 13.34
N ASN A 72 -4.54 24.70 14.38
CA ASN A 72 -3.13 24.94 14.68
C ASN A 72 -2.49 23.73 15.40
N ILE A 73 -2.72 22.52 14.87
CA ILE A 73 -2.16 21.27 15.43
C ILE A 73 -0.63 21.37 15.47
N SER A 74 -0.04 21.97 14.44
CA SER A 74 1.41 22.08 14.32
C SER A 74 2.03 22.89 15.45
N LYS A 75 1.40 23.97 15.94
CA LYS A 75 1.97 24.72 17.08
C LYS A 75 1.86 23.99 18.41
N TRP A 76 0.76 23.28 18.67
CA TRP A 76 0.59 22.54 19.94
C TRP A 76 1.52 21.33 20.02
N LEU A 77 1.65 20.57 18.93
CA LEU A 77 2.55 19.41 18.86
C LEU A 77 3.98 19.76 18.41
N GLN A 78 4.26 21.04 18.18
CA GLN A 78 5.53 21.54 17.64
C GLN A 78 5.96 20.79 16.36
N LEU A 79 5.00 20.48 15.49
CA LEU A 79 5.26 19.81 14.22
C LEU A 79 5.94 20.79 13.27
N LYS A 80 7.02 20.33 12.64
CA LYS A 80 7.87 21.17 11.78
C LYS A 80 7.63 20.93 10.30
N ASN A 81 6.97 19.83 9.93
CA ASN A 81 6.76 19.43 8.55
C ASN A 81 5.32 19.66 8.08
N ASN A 82 5.01 20.92 7.73
CA ASN A 82 3.65 21.30 7.30
C ASN A 82 3.20 20.60 6.01
N VAL A 83 4.12 20.36 5.07
CA VAL A 83 3.81 19.66 3.81
C VAL A 83 3.33 18.24 4.09
N THR A 84 4.01 17.51 4.98
CA THR A 84 3.58 16.17 5.37
C THR A 84 2.31 16.19 6.21
N VAL A 85 2.09 17.20 7.06
CA VAL A 85 0.81 17.39 7.77
C VAL A 85 -0.34 17.51 6.76
N GLU A 86 -0.21 18.39 5.76
CA GLU A 86 -1.23 18.56 4.72
C GLU A 86 -1.48 17.26 3.95
N TYR A 87 -0.42 16.55 3.60
CA TYR A 87 -0.52 15.25 2.95
C TYR A 87 -1.30 14.25 3.80
N CYS A 88 -1.02 14.15 5.10
CA CYS A 88 -1.74 13.26 6.02
C CYS A 88 -3.24 13.59 6.09
N ILE A 89 -3.61 14.87 6.03
CA ILE A 89 -5.03 15.26 5.95
C ILE A 89 -5.66 14.82 4.63
N ARG A 90 -4.97 14.98 3.49
CA ARG A 90 -5.47 14.48 2.19
C ARG A 90 -5.60 12.95 2.15
N LEU A 91 -4.75 12.25 2.89
CA LEU A 91 -4.82 10.80 3.03
C LEU A 91 -6.12 10.35 3.72
N LEU A 92 -6.63 11.11 4.71
CA LEU A 92 -7.96 10.86 5.31
C LEU A 92 -9.05 10.90 4.24
N ASN A 93 -9.02 11.89 3.35
CA ASN A 93 -10.01 12.06 2.29
C ASN A 93 -9.90 10.97 1.21
N SER A 94 -8.76 10.28 1.11
CA SER A 94 -8.57 9.18 0.17
C SER A 94 -9.16 7.87 0.68
N ARG A 95 -9.69 7.83 1.91
CA ARG A 95 -10.16 6.61 2.57
C ARG A 95 -11.18 5.84 1.75
N ASP A 96 -12.28 6.45 1.33
CA ASP A 96 -13.35 5.74 0.61
C ASP A 96 -12.86 5.15 -0.71
N TYR A 97 -11.96 5.86 -1.38
CA TYR A 97 -11.27 5.34 -2.56
C TYR A 97 -10.46 4.08 -2.21
N LEU A 98 -9.63 4.12 -1.16
CA LEU A 98 -8.80 2.99 -0.75
C LEU A 98 -9.63 1.81 -0.23
N THR A 99 -10.70 2.06 0.51
CA THR A 99 -11.64 1.03 0.98
C THR A 99 -12.26 0.28 -0.21
N ARG A 100 -12.72 1.00 -1.23
CA ARG A 100 -13.23 0.38 -2.47
C ARG A 100 -12.18 -0.47 -3.19
N MET A 101 -10.89 -0.20 -3.02
CA MET A 101 -9.84 -1.06 -3.58
C MET A 101 -9.77 -2.41 -2.88
N VAL A 102 -10.08 -2.46 -1.58
CA VAL A 102 -9.94 -3.66 -0.74
C VAL A 102 -11.21 -4.51 -0.75
N SER A 103 -12.39 -3.89 -0.81
CA SER A 103 -13.69 -4.58 -0.72
C SER A 103 -14.08 -5.39 -1.97
N ILE A 104 -13.18 -5.56 -2.95
CA ILE A 104 -13.44 -6.38 -4.14
C ILE A 104 -13.17 -7.84 -3.75
N GLU A 105 -14.15 -8.45 -3.10
CA GLU A 105 -14.18 -9.89 -2.84
C GLU A 105 -14.85 -10.61 -4.02
N ASN A 106 -14.11 -11.49 -4.70
CA ASN A 106 -14.72 -12.40 -5.67
C ASN A 106 -15.25 -13.63 -4.92
N ASN A 107 -16.56 -13.86 -5.03
CA ASN A 107 -17.29 -15.01 -4.48
C ASN A 107 -17.00 -16.30 -5.26
N ASP A 108 -15.75 -16.75 -5.34
CA ASP A 108 -15.42 -18.02 -5.99
C ASP A 108 -14.76 -19.01 -5.03
N SER A 109 -15.55 -20.03 -4.67
CA SER A 109 -15.23 -21.13 -3.77
C SER A 109 -14.50 -22.30 -4.45
N SER A 110 -13.95 -22.11 -5.65
CA SER A 110 -13.16 -23.14 -6.32
C SER A 110 -11.78 -23.24 -5.64
N GLY A 111 -11.37 -24.44 -5.19
CA GLY A 111 -10.10 -24.71 -4.48
C GLY A 111 -8.81 -24.52 -5.30
N ILE A 112 -8.80 -23.57 -6.23
CA ILE A 112 -7.66 -23.09 -7.03
C ILE A 112 -6.85 -22.11 -6.15
N PRO A 113 -5.51 -22.01 -6.32
CA PRO A 113 -4.70 -20.98 -5.64
C PRO A 113 -5.40 -19.61 -5.66
N ASN A 114 -5.45 -18.97 -4.49
CA ASN A 114 -6.23 -17.76 -4.22
C ASN A 114 -5.68 -16.57 -5.01
N TYR A 115 -6.08 -16.46 -6.28
CA TYR A 115 -5.91 -15.28 -7.13
C TYR A 115 -7.20 -14.48 -7.23
N ASN A 116 -8.19 -14.81 -6.40
CA ASN A 116 -9.52 -14.24 -6.43
C ASN A 116 -9.63 -13.00 -5.55
N SER A 117 -8.69 -12.82 -4.60
CA SER A 117 -8.60 -11.63 -3.77
C SER A 117 -7.35 -10.81 -4.05
N LEU A 118 -7.43 -9.51 -3.77
CA LEU A 118 -6.29 -8.60 -3.85
C LEU A 118 -5.09 -9.11 -3.02
N GLY A 119 -5.35 -9.55 -1.78
CA GLY A 119 -4.33 -10.09 -0.90
C GLY A 119 -3.65 -11.35 -1.46
N GLY A 120 -4.45 -12.24 -2.05
CA GLY A 120 -3.95 -13.45 -2.68
C GLY A 120 -3.02 -13.17 -3.87
N VAL A 121 -3.42 -12.24 -4.75
CA VAL A 121 -2.56 -11.82 -5.88
C VAL A 121 -1.29 -11.13 -5.39
N LEU A 122 -1.38 -10.20 -4.44
CA LEU A 122 -0.22 -9.49 -3.88
C LEU A 122 0.79 -10.44 -3.24
N SER A 123 0.34 -11.38 -2.42
CA SER A 123 1.19 -12.37 -1.75
C SER A 123 1.94 -13.26 -2.75
N ASN A 124 1.22 -13.77 -3.76
CA ASN A 124 1.84 -14.58 -4.81
C ASN A 124 2.82 -13.76 -5.66
N PHE A 125 2.49 -12.49 -5.96
CA PHE A 125 3.36 -11.61 -6.72
C PHE A 125 4.64 -11.29 -5.93
N ASP A 126 4.57 -11.00 -4.63
CA ASP A 126 5.77 -10.81 -3.79
C ASP A 126 6.63 -12.08 -3.73
N SER A 127 6.01 -13.25 -3.55
CA SER A 127 6.70 -14.55 -3.58
C SER A 127 7.43 -14.78 -4.90
N PHE A 128 6.78 -14.45 -6.03
CA PHE A 128 7.44 -14.41 -7.32
C PHE A 128 8.60 -13.42 -7.27
N LEU A 129 8.39 -12.14 -6.93
CA LEU A 129 9.34 -11.01 -6.83
C LEU A 129 10.64 -11.32 -6.08
N ARG A 130 10.59 -12.25 -5.13
CA ARG A 130 11.75 -12.67 -4.34
C ARG A 130 12.59 -13.78 -4.98
N LYS A 131 12.01 -14.59 -5.88
CA LYS A 131 12.70 -15.72 -6.56
C LYS A 131 13.74 -15.27 -7.59
N LYS A 132 13.82 -13.96 -7.90
CA LYS A 132 14.83 -13.36 -8.79
C LYS A 132 14.88 -13.85 -10.24
N LYS A 133 13.81 -14.46 -10.75
CA LYS A 133 13.70 -14.92 -12.14
C LYS A 133 13.04 -13.86 -13.06
N TRP A 134 13.55 -12.62 -13.03
CA TRP A 134 12.99 -11.44 -13.72
C TRP A 134 13.50 -11.28 -15.16
N HIS A 135 13.11 -12.13 -16.10
CA HIS A 135 13.30 -11.78 -17.52
C HIS A 135 12.02 -11.07 -17.96
N TRP A 136 12.10 -9.74 -18.13
CA TRP A 136 10.97 -8.98 -18.69
C TRP A 136 10.88 -9.34 -20.16
N MET A 137 9.76 -9.94 -20.57
CA MET A 137 9.43 -10.19 -21.98
C MET A 137 8.11 -9.45 -22.29
N PRO A 138 7.78 -9.18 -23.56
CA PRO A 138 6.48 -8.60 -23.90
C PRO A 138 5.31 -9.45 -23.36
N LEU A 139 4.17 -8.79 -23.10
CA LEU A 139 2.92 -9.38 -22.59
C LEU A 139 2.57 -10.70 -23.32
N GLY A 140 2.25 -11.75 -22.56
CA GLY A 140 1.73 -13.02 -23.09
C GLY A 140 2.40 -14.30 -22.56
N GLU A 141 3.66 -14.25 -22.10
CA GLU A 141 4.40 -15.48 -21.75
C GLU A 141 5.25 -15.45 -20.47
N ASN A 142 5.34 -14.31 -19.77
CA ASN A 142 6.10 -14.23 -18.51
C ASN A 142 5.21 -14.03 -17.29
N SER A 143 5.61 -14.61 -16.16
CA SER A 143 4.83 -14.58 -14.93
C SER A 143 4.61 -13.17 -14.35
N PHE A 144 5.44 -12.18 -14.72
CA PHE A 144 5.24 -10.80 -14.25
C PHE A 144 4.00 -10.17 -14.88
N SER A 145 3.87 -10.28 -16.21
CA SER A 145 2.69 -9.82 -16.95
C SER A 145 1.40 -10.44 -16.41
N PHE A 146 1.42 -11.74 -16.10
CA PHE A 146 0.28 -12.43 -15.47
C PHE A 146 -0.17 -11.74 -14.17
N TYR A 147 0.74 -11.41 -13.26
CA TYR A 147 0.37 -10.75 -12.01
C TYR A 147 -0.12 -9.32 -12.23
N VAL A 148 0.47 -8.57 -13.17
CA VAL A 148 0.02 -7.21 -13.51
C VAL A 148 -1.39 -7.24 -14.09
N GLU A 149 -1.71 -8.19 -14.97
CA GLU A 149 -3.06 -8.40 -15.51
C GLU A 149 -4.06 -8.75 -14.42
N LYS A 150 -3.70 -9.67 -13.52
CA LYS A 150 -4.56 -10.04 -12.38
C LYS A 150 -4.81 -8.87 -11.43
N LEU A 151 -3.79 -8.04 -11.19
CA LEU A 151 -3.99 -6.80 -10.43
C LEU A 151 -4.92 -5.84 -11.16
N MET A 152 -4.78 -5.63 -12.47
CA MET A 152 -5.67 -4.76 -13.25
C MET A 152 -7.13 -5.25 -13.19
N GLU A 153 -7.35 -6.56 -13.32
CA GLU A 153 -8.65 -7.21 -13.23
C GLU A 153 -9.30 -6.97 -11.86
N ILE A 154 -8.62 -7.35 -10.77
CA ILE A 154 -9.14 -7.19 -9.41
C ILE A 154 -9.36 -5.73 -9.07
N ARG A 155 -8.46 -4.83 -9.50
CA ARG A 155 -8.55 -3.40 -9.20
C ARG A 155 -9.61 -2.68 -10.03
N GLY A 156 -10.16 -3.30 -11.07
CA GLY A 156 -11.07 -2.65 -12.02
C GLY A 156 -10.41 -1.44 -12.70
N VAL A 157 -9.13 -1.56 -13.07
CA VAL A 157 -8.35 -0.45 -13.64
C VAL A 157 -8.94 0.00 -14.98
N ARG A 158 -9.34 1.27 -15.06
CA ARG A 158 -9.85 1.89 -16.29
C ARG A 158 -8.71 2.29 -17.24
N ASP A 159 -7.68 2.92 -16.70
CA ASP A 159 -6.49 3.35 -17.46
C ASP A 159 -5.41 2.26 -17.42
N ARG A 160 -5.57 1.27 -18.30
CA ARG A 160 -4.66 0.12 -18.38
C ARG A 160 -3.26 0.53 -18.83
N GLU A 161 -3.14 1.50 -19.73
CA GLU A 161 -1.84 1.96 -20.24
C GLU A 161 -1.02 2.59 -19.12
N ARG A 162 -1.64 3.48 -18.32
CA ARG A 162 -0.97 4.06 -17.16
C ARG A 162 -0.54 2.99 -16.16
N PHE A 163 -1.39 2.01 -15.88
CA PHE A 163 -1.07 0.95 -14.92
C PHE A 163 0.10 0.05 -15.40
N ILE A 164 0.21 -0.20 -16.70
CA ILE A 164 1.37 -0.88 -17.28
C ILE A 164 2.64 -0.05 -17.07
N LYS A 165 2.62 1.26 -17.38
CA LYS A 165 3.77 2.16 -17.15
C LYS A 165 4.16 2.22 -15.66
N ASP A 166 3.18 2.25 -14.77
CA ASP A 166 3.40 2.19 -13.31
C ASP A 166 4.08 0.87 -12.90
N SER A 167 3.68 -0.26 -13.50
CA SER A 167 4.28 -1.57 -13.23
C SER A 167 5.75 -1.66 -13.70
N GLU A 168 6.07 -1.02 -14.83
CA GLU A 168 7.43 -0.94 -15.36
C GLU A 168 8.31 -0.08 -14.44
N LYS A 169 7.82 1.11 -14.06
CA LYS A 169 8.51 2.00 -13.12
C LYS A 169 8.71 1.32 -11.76
N PHE A 170 7.68 0.65 -11.25
CA PHE A 170 7.77 -0.19 -10.05
C PHE A 170 8.91 -1.21 -10.16
N LEU A 171 8.99 -1.96 -11.27
CA LEU A 171 10.01 -2.99 -11.42
C LEU A 171 11.43 -2.40 -11.49
N GLN A 172 11.58 -1.22 -12.11
CA GLN A 172 12.85 -0.48 -12.10
C GLN A 172 13.28 -0.13 -10.66
N ILE A 173 12.38 0.46 -9.87
CA ILE A 173 12.62 0.83 -8.47
C ILE A 173 12.91 -0.41 -7.61
N TYR A 174 12.14 -1.47 -7.80
CA TYR A 174 12.29 -2.72 -7.06
C TYR A 174 13.66 -3.38 -7.33
N LYS A 175 14.21 -3.21 -8.53
CA LYS A 175 15.54 -3.73 -8.92
C LYS A 175 16.68 -2.81 -8.45
N SER A 176 16.46 -1.50 -8.35
CA SER A 176 17.51 -0.53 -8.01
C SER A 176 17.75 -0.32 -6.51
N ARG A 177 16.81 -0.74 -5.65
CA ARG A 177 16.93 -0.58 -4.19
C ARG A 177 18.16 -1.32 -3.63
N SER A 178 18.78 -0.72 -2.59
CA SER A 178 20.00 -1.22 -1.96
C SER A 178 19.85 -2.61 -1.33
N ASP A 179 18.69 -2.87 -0.73
CA ASP A 179 18.42 -4.06 0.08
C ASP A 179 17.03 -4.65 -0.14
N LYS A 180 16.83 -5.89 0.31
CA LYS A 180 15.52 -6.55 0.30
C LYS A 180 14.69 -6.08 1.49
N THR A 181 13.40 -5.88 1.27
CA THR A 181 12.41 -5.72 2.35
C THR A 181 12.07 -7.06 2.99
N ASP A 182 11.44 -7.02 4.17
CA ASP A 182 11.08 -8.24 4.90
C ASP A 182 9.95 -8.99 4.18
N VAL A 183 9.85 -10.28 4.48
CA VAL A 183 8.76 -11.13 4.00
C VAL A 183 7.58 -10.99 4.96
N LEU A 184 6.38 -10.79 4.43
CA LEU A 184 5.14 -10.82 5.20
C LEU A 184 4.61 -12.27 5.23
N ASN A 185 4.55 -12.90 6.41
CA ASN A 185 4.03 -14.27 6.54
C ASN A 185 2.59 -14.32 7.06
N HIS A 186 1.98 -13.17 7.39
CA HIS A 186 0.57 -13.11 7.82
C HIS A 186 -0.34 -12.94 6.61
N THR A 187 -1.04 -14.03 6.29
CA THR A 187 -1.87 -14.14 5.08
C THR A 187 -3.07 -13.22 5.08
N ASP A 188 -3.60 -12.91 6.25
CA ASP A 188 -4.76 -12.03 6.49
C ASP A 188 -4.43 -10.54 6.32
N TYR A 189 -3.17 -10.14 6.51
CA TYR A 189 -2.77 -8.74 6.36
C TYR A 189 -2.63 -8.30 4.90
N TRP A 190 -2.42 -9.25 3.99
CA TRP A 190 -2.26 -8.96 2.57
C TRP A 190 -3.52 -8.33 1.98
N GLY A 191 -3.35 -7.20 1.31
CA GLY A 191 -4.45 -6.44 0.71
C GLY A 191 -5.32 -5.70 1.72
N SER A 192 -4.99 -5.71 3.02
CA SER A 192 -5.74 -4.95 4.03
C SER A 192 -5.72 -3.45 3.75
N LEU A 193 -6.75 -2.73 4.21
CA LEU A 193 -6.83 -1.27 4.04
C LEU A 193 -5.60 -0.57 4.59
N GLN A 194 -5.08 -1.02 5.73
CA GLN A 194 -3.88 -0.45 6.32
C GLN A 194 -2.62 -0.65 5.46
N GLN A 195 -2.44 -1.86 4.92
CA GLN A 195 -1.33 -2.14 4.02
C GLN A 195 -1.43 -1.27 2.74
N ILE A 196 -2.62 -1.17 2.16
CA ILE A 196 -2.89 -0.33 0.98
C ILE A 196 -2.69 1.16 1.27
N MET A 197 -3.09 1.65 2.45
CA MET A 197 -2.81 3.02 2.89
C MET A 197 -1.30 3.28 2.95
N SER A 198 -0.54 2.34 3.52
CA SER A 198 0.92 2.47 3.56
C SER A 198 1.53 2.43 2.15
N GLY A 199 1.05 1.52 1.30
CA GLY A 199 1.42 1.44 -0.12
C GLY A 199 1.12 2.73 -0.87
N LYS A 200 -0.01 3.40 -0.60
CA LYS A 200 -0.34 4.72 -1.17
C LYS A 200 0.72 5.76 -0.84
N VAL A 201 1.16 5.83 0.42
CA VAL A 201 2.25 6.75 0.82
C VAL A 201 3.54 6.42 0.08
N ILE A 202 3.94 5.16 0.02
CA ILE A 202 5.15 4.78 -0.72
C ILE A 202 5.01 5.19 -2.19
N ALA A 203 3.90 4.84 -2.82
CA ALA A 203 3.65 5.06 -4.23
C ALA A 203 3.61 6.54 -4.62
N ASP A 204 3.13 7.42 -3.73
CA ASP A 204 3.08 8.86 -3.95
C ASP A 204 4.46 9.53 -3.98
N PHE A 205 5.46 8.96 -3.30
CA PHE A 205 6.75 9.61 -3.08
C PHE A 205 7.94 8.87 -3.70
N VAL A 206 7.84 7.58 -3.97
CA VAL A 206 9.01 6.77 -4.38
C VAL A 206 9.54 7.09 -5.78
N ALA A 207 8.72 7.73 -6.63
CA ALA A 207 9.02 7.98 -8.02
C ALA A 207 8.87 9.47 -8.38
N GLU A 208 9.58 10.36 -7.66
CA GLU A 208 9.45 11.82 -7.80
C GLU A 208 9.60 12.34 -9.24
N ASP A 209 10.43 11.68 -10.06
CA ASP A 209 10.66 12.01 -11.47
C ASP A 209 9.55 11.58 -12.43
N TYR A 210 8.71 10.64 -12.01
CA TYR A 210 7.63 10.03 -12.80
C TYR A 210 6.23 10.43 -12.28
N GLY A 211 6.15 10.81 -11.00
CA GLY A 211 4.92 11.02 -10.26
C GLY A 211 4.42 9.75 -9.55
N PRO A 212 3.26 9.82 -8.89
CA PRO A 212 2.69 8.70 -8.15
C PRO A 212 2.45 7.46 -9.02
N ILE A 213 2.73 6.28 -8.49
CA ILE A 213 2.33 4.98 -9.09
C ILE A 213 1.09 4.42 -8.38
N ASP A 214 0.48 3.35 -8.89
CA ASP A 214 -0.64 2.70 -8.18
C ASP A 214 -0.21 2.16 -6.79
N PRO A 215 -1.04 2.33 -5.74
CA PRO A 215 -0.73 1.90 -4.36
C PRO A 215 -0.34 0.43 -4.21
N VAL A 216 -0.86 -0.47 -5.05
CA VAL A 216 -0.50 -1.91 -5.00
C VAL A 216 1.00 -2.11 -5.24
N PHE A 217 1.62 -1.28 -6.06
CA PHE A 217 3.06 -1.34 -6.30
C PHE A 217 3.85 -0.80 -5.11
N GLY A 218 3.31 0.19 -4.39
CA GLY A 218 3.86 0.62 -3.10
C GLY A 218 3.85 -0.50 -2.06
N VAL A 219 2.77 -1.30 -2.01
CA VAL A 219 2.70 -2.50 -1.14
C VAL A 219 3.78 -3.52 -1.51
N LEU A 220 3.96 -3.82 -2.80
CA LEU A 220 4.97 -4.78 -3.26
C LEU A 220 6.41 -4.29 -3.00
N LEU A 221 6.63 -2.98 -2.93
CA LEU A 221 7.91 -2.40 -2.54
C LEU A 221 8.26 -2.69 -1.08
N ASN A 222 7.29 -2.62 -0.16
CA ASN A 222 7.49 -3.00 1.24
C ASN A 222 6.28 -3.71 1.88
N PRO A 223 6.16 -5.03 1.73
CA PRO A 223 4.98 -5.78 2.16
C PRO A 223 4.61 -5.67 3.64
N THR A 224 5.58 -5.42 4.52
CA THR A 224 5.35 -5.42 5.97
C THR A 224 4.91 -4.06 6.52
N THR A 225 4.81 -3.02 5.70
CA THR A 225 4.55 -1.66 6.22
C THR A 225 3.11 -1.46 6.66
N GLY A 226 2.96 -0.60 7.66
CA GLY A 226 1.68 -0.31 8.26
C GLY A 226 1.37 -1.24 9.42
N ARG A 227 2.04 -2.37 9.54
CA ARG A 227 1.71 -3.32 10.58
C ARG A 227 2.17 -2.79 11.95
N VAL A 228 1.23 -2.73 12.90
CA VAL A 228 1.55 -2.37 14.29
C VAL A 228 2.37 -3.46 14.96
N GLY A 229 3.55 -3.09 15.47
CA GLY A 229 4.44 -3.96 16.25
C GLY A 229 5.76 -4.29 15.53
N PRO A 230 6.76 -4.82 16.26
CA PRO A 230 8.02 -5.21 15.66
C PRO A 230 7.83 -6.48 14.82
N GLY A 231 8.12 -6.38 13.53
CA GLY A 231 8.12 -7.57 12.69
C GLY A 231 6.74 -8.14 12.42
N ASP A 232 6.71 -9.46 12.33
CA ASP A 232 5.54 -10.29 12.06
C ASP A 232 4.93 -10.81 13.38
N THR A 233 4.91 -9.99 14.45
CA THR A 233 4.40 -10.42 15.76
C THR A 233 2.89 -10.16 15.85
N GLY A 234 2.07 -11.23 15.80
CA GLY A 234 0.60 -11.12 15.74
C GLY A 234 -0.07 -10.60 17.02
N LEU A 235 0.53 -10.84 18.19
CA LEU A 235 -0.15 -10.56 19.48
C LEU A 235 -0.26 -9.06 19.79
N ILE A 236 0.78 -8.28 19.48
CA ILE A 236 0.76 -6.82 19.68
C ILE A 236 -0.15 -6.15 18.66
N HIS A 237 -0.12 -6.64 17.42
CA HIS A 237 -1.00 -6.17 16.35
C HIS A 237 -2.46 -6.30 16.80
N ASN A 238 -2.92 -7.50 17.16
CA ASN A 238 -4.33 -7.72 17.51
C ASN A 238 -4.85 -6.90 18.72
N ILE A 239 -3.96 -6.42 19.60
CA ILE A 239 -4.34 -5.63 20.79
C ILE A 239 -4.39 -4.13 20.48
N LEU A 240 -3.46 -3.63 19.67
CA LEU A 240 -3.30 -2.20 19.39
C LEU A 240 -3.91 -1.78 18.04
N PHE A 241 -4.26 -2.75 17.21
CA PHE A 241 -4.80 -2.51 15.90
C PHE A 241 -6.23 -1.97 16.00
N ASP A 242 -6.42 -0.83 15.36
CA ASP A 242 -7.71 -0.33 14.94
C ASP A 242 -7.78 -0.49 13.41
N ASP A 243 -8.89 -0.99 12.87
CA ASP A 243 -9.03 -1.15 11.40
C ASP A 243 -8.93 0.20 10.69
N ASP A 244 -9.36 1.26 11.37
CA ASP A 244 -9.58 2.57 10.81
C ASP A 244 -9.23 3.75 11.72
N GLY A 245 -8.66 3.46 12.88
CA GLY A 245 -8.43 4.47 13.88
C GLY A 245 -7.06 5.13 13.77
N PRO A 246 -6.72 5.97 14.75
CA PRO A 246 -5.47 6.71 14.77
C PRO A 246 -4.21 5.85 14.65
N MET A 247 -4.22 4.62 15.18
CA MET A 247 -3.06 3.74 15.10
C MET A 247 -2.85 3.24 13.67
N ALA A 248 -3.94 2.96 12.93
CA ALA A 248 -3.92 2.47 11.56
C ALA A 248 -3.17 3.41 10.66
N TYR A 249 -3.60 4.68 10.66
CA TYR A 249 -2.99 5.76 9.90
C TYR A 249 -1.58 6.06 10.39
N HIS A 250 -1.37 6.09 11.70
CA HIS A 250 -0.04 6.34 12.26
C HIS A 250 0.97 5.33 11.73
N ALA A 251 0.70 4.03 11.90
CA ALA A 251 1.60 2.97 11.49
C ALA A 251 1.79 2.96 9.97
N ALA A 252 0.72 3.14 9.19
CA ALA A 252 0.79 3.18 7.73
C ALA A 252 1.75 4.26 7.23
N VAL A 253 1.62 5.49 7.73
CA VAL A 253 2.45 6.63 7.33
C VAL A 253 3.86 6.55 7.90
N HIS A 254 3.97 6.16 9.18
CA HIS A 254 5.25 6.00 9.88
C HIS A 254 6.18 5.02 9.16
N ASP A 255 5.67 3.83 8.85
CA ASP A 255 6.47 2.78 8.22
C ASP A 255 6.78 3.09 6.75
N ALA A 256 5.84 3.72 6.04
CA ALA A 256 6.05 4.15 4.67
C ALA A 256 7.18 5.19 4.56
N PHE A 257 7.17 6.24 5.38
CA PHE A 257 8.26 7.21 5.37
C PHE A 257 9.56 6.64 5.91
N GLY A 258 9.51 5.72 6.89
CA GLY A 258 10.66 4.95 7.32
C GLY A 258 11.30 4.15 6.18
N TYR A 259 10.48 3.48 5.37
CA TYR A 259 10.91 2.78 4.15
C TYR A 259 11.54 3.72 3.13
N LEU A 260 10.84 4.79 2.77
CA LEU A 260 11.32 5.79 1.81
C LEU A 260 12.68 6.35 2.22
N LYS A 261 12.84 6.66 3.51
CA LYS A 261 14.11 7.17 4.02
C LYS A 261 15.21 6.12 4.02
N THR A 262 14.91 4.89 4.39
CA THR A 262 15.91 3.82 4.53
C THR A 262 16.40 3.30 3.17
N PHE A 263 15.49 3.07 2.21
CA PHE A 263 15.81 2.40 0.95
C PHE A 263 16.03 3.35 -0.22
N HIS A 264 15.48 4.57 -0.13
CA HIS A 264 15.53 5.54 -1.23
C HIS A 264 16.12 6.89 -0.80
N ASN A 265 16.40 7.09 0.50
CA ASN A 265 16.81 8.38 1.08
C ASN A 265 15.80 9.52 0.81
N ILE A 266 14.52 9.18 0.63
CA ILE A 266 13.44 10.13 0.31
C ILE A 266 12.65 10.51 1.57
N GLY A 267 12.24 11.77 1.64
CA GLY A 267 11.27 12.24 2.61
C GLY A 267 11.79 12.33 4.06
N PRO A 268 10.87 12.56 5.01
CA PRO A 268 11.23 12.93 6.38
C PRO A 268 11.65 11.75 7.27
N GLY A 269 11.45 10.49 6.86
CA GLY A 269 11.69 9.31 7.71
C GLY A 269 10.59 9.05 8.74
N TYR A 270 10.86 8.21 9.73
CA TYR A 270 9.92 7.78 10.75
C TYR A 270 9.35 8.95 11.57
N ASN A 271 10.12 10.03 11.80
CA ASN A 271 9.61 11.27 12.37
C ASN A 271 8.98 12.18 11.31
N TYR A 272 7.98 11.66 10.60
CA TYR A 272 7.45 12.29 9.38
C TYR A 272 6.84 13.68 9.61
N LEU A 273 6.34 13.97 10.81
CA LEU A 273 5.80 15.28 11.18
C LEU A 273 6.86 16.26 11.72
N GLY A 274 8.09 15.80 11.94
CA GLY A 274 9.18 16.62 12.50
C GLY A 274 8.94 17.05 13.95
N GLY A 275 8.22 16.24 14.73
CA GLY A 275 7.99 16.49 16.15
C GLY A 275 9.24 16.26 17.00
N ILE A 276 9.14 16.50 18.31
CA ILE A 276 10.23 16.20 19.25
C ILE A 276 10.47 14.68 19.26
N SER A 277 11.70 14.26 18.97
CA SER A 277 12.12 12.87 19.04
C SER A 277 13.51 12.79 19.68
N ALA A 278 13.70 11.79 20.55
CA ALA A 278 14.99 11.50 21.17
C ALA A 278 15.93 10.70 20.24
N VAL A 279 15.41 10.20 19.12
CA VAL A 279 16.17 9.37 18.17
C VAL A 279 16.08 9.94 16.76
N GLU A 280 17.07 9.64 15.95
CA GLU A 280 17.11 10.06 14.54
C GLU A 280 15.91 9.55 13.75
N THR A 281 15.56 10.26 12.67
CA THR A 281 14.39 9.92 11.85
C THR A 281 14.53 8.61 11.06
N GLY A 282 15.75 8.06 10.95
CA GLY A 282 15.98 6.72 10.40
C GLY A 282 15.62 5.58 11.35
N ASN A 283 15.34 5.88 12.62
CA ASN A 283 15.01 4.89 13.64
C ASN A 283 13.48 4.67 13.75
N CYS A 284 13.03 3.40 13.78
CA CYS A 284 11.61 3.05 13.90
C CYS A 284 10.93 3.54 15.20
N MET A 285 11.70 3.97 16.21
CA MET A 285 11.17 4.55 17.44
C MET A 285 10.94 6.07 17.33
N SER A 286 11.35 6.69 16.22
CA SER A 286 11.24 8.14 16.03
C SER A 286 9.82 8.58 15.70
N GLY A 287 9.34 9.67 16.30
CA GLY A 287 8.05 10.27 15.93
C GLY A 287 6.80 9.48 16.33
N GLN A 288 6.94 8.38 17.08
CA GLN A 288 5.83 7.54 17.57
C GLN A 288 4.75 8.37 18.29
N THR A 289 5.15 9.09 19.33
CA THR A 289 4.22 9.88 20.15
C THR A 289 3.57 11.02 19.35
N SER A 290 4.38 11.82 18.63
CA SER A 290 3.86 12.95 17.86
C SER A 290 2.92 12.51 16.73
N GLY A 291 3.26 11.42 16.05
CA GLY A 291 2.43 10.85 14.99
C GLY A 291 1.09 10.35 15.54
N LEU A 292 1.11 9.54 16.60
CA LEU A 292 -0.12 9.01 17.18
C LEU A 292 -1.03 10.12 17.73
N LEU A 293 -0.47 11.12 18.42
CA LEU A 293 -1.25 12.26 18.92
C LEU A 293 -1.85 13.09 17.78
N PHE A 294 -1.12 13.28 16.69
CA PHE A 294 -1.63 13.95 15.49
C PHE A 294 -2.86 13.24 14.94
N TRP A 295 -2.80 11.93 14.70
CA TRP A 295 -3.92 11.17 14.14
C TRP A 295 -5.12 11.10 15.08
N LYS A 296 -4.89 10.95 16.39
CA LYS A 296 -5.95 11.00 17.40
C LYS A 296 -6.71 12.31 17.31
N TYR A 297 -5.99 13.42 17.22
CA TYR A 297 -6.60 14.73 17.13
C TYR A 297 -7.32 14.95 15.78
N ALA A 298 -6.67 14.63 14.66
CA ALA A 298 -7.21 14.84 13.32
C ALA A 298 -8.53 14.08 13.11
N ILE A 299 -8.57 12.79 13.48
CA ILE A 299 -9.76 11.95 13.37
C ILE A 299 -10.86 12.42 14.32
N TYR A 300 -10.51 12.79 15.57
CA TYR A 300 -11.49 13.35 16.50
C TYR A 300 -12.17 14.61 15.95
N LYS A 301 -11.39 15.51 15.34
CA LYS A 301 -11.92 16.74 14.73
C LYS A 301 -12.82 16.45 13.53
N LEU A 302 -12.43 15.51 12.68
CA LEU A 302 -13.23 15.10 11.54
C LEU A 302 -14.62 14.60 11.98
N LYS A 303 -14.65 13.64 12.92
CA LYS A 303 -15.91 13.10 13.48
C LYS A 303 -16.79 14.18 14.07
N LYS A 304 -16.22 15.14 14.81
CA LYS A 304 -16.97 16.25 15.41
C LYS A 304 -17.60 17.16 14.35
N LEU A 305 -16.93 17.39 13.22
CA LEU A 305 -17.47 18.20 12.13
C LEU A 305 -18.64 17.49 11.42
N GLU A 306 -18.54 16.17 11.22
CA GLU A 306 -19.60 15.36 10.64
C GLU A 306 -20.87 15.38 11.51
N THR A 307 -20.73 15.22 12.83
CA THR A 307 -21.88 15.28 13.76
C THR A 307 -22.57 16.65 13.71
N ASN A 308 -21.81 17.75 13.74
CA ASN A 308 -22.38 19.10 13.70
C ASN A 308 -23.12 19.42 12.40
N ASN A 309 -22.79 18.75 11.29
CA ASN A 309 -23.45 18.94 10.01
C ASN A 309 -24.74 18.10 9.89
N GLN A 310 -24.88 17.02 10.66
CA GLN A 310 -26.11 16.21 10.70
C GLN A 310 -27.22 16.85 11.56
N GLU A 311 -26.86 17.74 12.48
CA GLU A 311 -27.79 18.44 13.37
C GLU A 311 -28.36 19.75 12.77
N LYS A 312 -27.91 20.15 11.58
CA LYS A 312 -28.37 21.34 10.86
C LYS A 312 -29.36 20.97 9.76
#